data_AF-A0A8B3C7V9-F1
#
_entry.id   AF-A0A8B3C7V9-F1
#
_cell.length_a   1.000
_cell.length_b   1.000
_cell.length_c   1.000
_cell.angle_alpha   90.00
_cell.angle_beta   90.00
_cell.angle_gamma   90.00
#
_symmetry.space_group_name_H-M   'P 1'
#
loop_
_entity.id
_entity.type
_entity.pdbx_description
1 polymer ?
#
loop_
_entity_poly.entity_id
_entity_poly.type
_entity_poly.pdbx_seq_one_letter_code
_entity_poly.pdbx_strand_id
1 'polypeptide(L)'
;MGYVPGAEPVDRDSQAGRDPRSDENLAGALPPLRSTADLDAGRRREHVHDRLSFDAAGCDAYCKGIRGYDAEALYEAMKASANRDTFGYFLKAFRGTRYYKQYEYVPCDLEVTSVSKTLEYCYDDWCIAQMARMLGHRDDYDYYIGRAGWYKNLFDQNLNFMRGRNSDGSWRTPFDPFHSNHYRPDDDFCEGTSWQWTFFVPHDGKGLMNLFGGRDPFVAKLDSLFTVSSEIHGDNPAPDITGLIGQYAQGNEPGHHTLYMYNYAGQPWKGQKRISDVIYTLYDTSPEGICGNDDTGQMSAWYVMSSMGFYPVTHGRGVYFIGTPIFGEMSVKHPNGVLTIRANGVSRENCYIQSVTLNGAPYSKNWLRHEDLFGGNATLAFEMGPEPNKNWGSSPEDLPQSMCDETFEN
;
A
#
# COMPACT_ATOMS: atom_id res chain seq x y z
N MET A 1 -40.51 3.91 -56.35
CA MET A 1 -41.54 4.97 -56.35
C MET A 1 -40.91 6.22 -55.75
N GLY A 2 -41.40 7.43 -56.05
CA GLY A 2 -40.83 8.71 -55.57
C GLY A 2 -41.91 9.76 -55.30
N TYR A 3 -41.50 11.02 -55.03
CA TYR A 3 -42.29 12.16 -54.49
C TYR A 3 -42.70 11.99 -53.00
N VAL A 4 -42.23 12.74 -51.97
CA VAL A 4 -41.67 14.12 -51.78
C VAL A 4 -42.75 15.22 -51.85
N PRO A 5 -42.80 16.30 -51.00
CA PRO A 5 -42.02 16.71 -49.79
C PRO A 5 -42.87 17.03 -48.52
N GLY A 6 -42.27 17.55 -47.42
CA GLY A 6 -43.04 18.17 -46.31
C GLY A 6 -42.31 18.73 -45.06
N ALA A 7 -41.66 19.91 -45.18
CA ALA A 7 -41.36 20.95 -44.15
C ALA A 7 -40.65 20.67 -42.79
N GLU A 8 -39.74 21.60 -42.42
CA GLU A 8 -39.15 21.86 -41.08
C GLU A 8 -39.76 23.16 -40.47
N PRO A 9 -39.20 23.78 -39.40
CA PRO A 9 -39.02 23.32 -38.02
C PRO A 9 -39.79 24.22 -37.01
N VAL A 10 -39.67 24.00 -35.70
CA VAL A 10 -40.16 24.95 -34.66
C VAL A 10 -39.14 25.13 -33.53
N ASP A 11 -38.85 26.39 -33.24
CA ASP A 11 -38.07 26.89 -32.09
C ASP A 11 -39.02 27.62 -31.10
N ARG A 12 -38.68 27.64 -29.80
CA ARG A 12 -39.39 28.43 -28.76
C ARG A 12 -38.52 28.79 -27.57
N ASP A 13 -38.48 30.09 -27.28
CA ASP A 13 -37.76 30.69 -26.16
C ASP A 13 -38.70 31.44 -25.18
N SER A 14 -38.29 31.50 -23.92
CA SER A 14 -38.73 32.40 -22.84
C SER A 14 -40.20 32.40 -22.33
N GLN A 15 -40.36 32.30 -21.01
CA GLN A 15 -40.96 33.36 -20.18
C GLN A 15 -40.59 33.17 -18.69
N ALA A 16 -40.66 34.22 -17.88
CA ALA A 16 -40.08 34.27 -16.52
C ALA A 16 -41.06 34.77 -15.44
N GLY A 17 -40.79 34.40 -14.17
CA GLY A 17 -41.52 34.84 -12.97
C GLY A 17 -40.68 35.72 -12.02
N ARG A 18 -41.35 36.55 -11.19
CA ARG A 18 -40.80 37.67 -10.39
C ARG A 18 -41.74 37.98 -9.20
N ASP A 19 -41.42 38.79 -8.17
CA ASP A 19 -40.28 39.71 -7.92
C ASP A 19 -39.86 39.69 -6.40
N PRO A 20 -39.33 40.72 -5.67
CA PRO A 20 -38.44 40.48 -4.51
C PRO A 20 -38.99 40.90 -3.11
N ARG A 21 -38.13 40.69 -2.09
CA ARG A 21 -38.03 41.27 -0.69
C ARG A 21 -37.95 40.18 0.39
N SER A 22 -37.24 40.37 1.51
CA SER A 22 -36.18 41.33 1.90
C SER A 22 -35.50 40.85 3.20
N ASP A 23 -34.39 41.47 3.60
CA ASP A 23 -33.72 41.20 4.88
C ASP A 23 -34.64 41.43 6.10
N GLU A 24 -34.67 40.49 7.04
CA GLU A 24 -34.98 40.79 8.45
C GLU A 24 -34.44 39.73 9.43
N ASN A 25 -34.33 40.09 10.70
CA ASN A 25 -33.52 39.41 11.72
C ASN A 25 -33.96 37.99 12.08
N LEU A 26 -33.00 37.06 12.20
CA LEU A 26 -33.14 35.82 12.98
C LEU A 26 -31.97 35.62 13.98
N ALA A 27 -31.84 36.57 14.91
CA ALA A 27 -31.07 36.37 16.13
C ALA A 27 -31.84 35.43 17.10
N GLY A 28 -31.91 34.14 16.76
CA GLY A 28 -32.61 33.09 17.51
C GLY A 28 -31.66 32.29 18.40
N ALA A 29 -31.94 32.24 19.71
CA ALA A 29 -31.07 31.68 20.74
C ALA A 29 -30.53 30.25 20.45
N LEU A 30 -29.20 30.11 20.54
CA LEU A 30 -28.57 28.79 20.73
C LEU A 30 -29.02 28.20 22.08
N PRO A 31 -29.34 26.89 22.16
CA PRO A 31 -29.62 26.25 23.45
C PRO A 31 -28.34 26.21 24.32
N PRO A 32 -28.46 26.28 25.65
CA PRO A 32 -27.30 26.30 26.53
C PRO A 32 -26.49 24.99 26.45
N LEU A 33 -25.17 25.12 26.55
CA LEU A 33 -24.24 24.01 26.63
C LEU A 33 -24.66 23.05 27.76
N ARG A 34 -24.78 21.75 27.44
CA ARG A 34 -25.00 20.71 28.44
C ARG A 34 -23.79 20.60 29.37
N SER A 35 -24.04 20.13 30.59
CA SER A 35 -23.02 19.97 31.62
C SER A 35 -21.90 19.02 31.18
N THR A 36 -20.70 19.25 31.69
CA THR A 36 -19.47 18.52 31.37
C THR A 36 -19.52 17.00 31.62
N ALA A 37 -20.56 16.49 32.29
CA ALA A 37 -20.80 15.07 32.51
C ALA A 37 -21.17 14.31 31.22
N ASP A 38 -21.89 14.93 30.27
CA ASP A 38 -22.29 14.28 29.01
C ASP A 38 -21.07 14.01 28.08
N LEU A 39 -19.94 14.70 28.29
CA LEU A 39 -18.76 14.61 27.43
C LEU A 39 -17.93 13.32 27.64
N ASP A 40 -17.92 12.75 28.85
CA ASP A 40 -17.11 11.55 29.13
C ASP A 40 -17.80 10.24 28.67
N ALA A 41 -19.13 10.27 28.50
CA ALA A 41 -19.90 9.19 27.87
C ALA A 41 -19.72 9.15 26.34
N GLY A 42 -19.24 10.24 25.73
CA GLY A 42 -19.08 10.42 24.29
C GLY A 42 -17.79 9.86 23.69
N ARG A 43 -17.00 9.07 24.44
CA ARG A 43 -15.76 8.44 23.94
C ARG A 43 -16.06 7.40 22.87
N ARG A 44 -16.15 7.84 21.61
CA ARG A 44 -15.95 6.97 20.45
C ARG A 44 -14.65 6.21 20.68
N ARG A 45 -14.72 4.89 20.69
CA ARG A 45 -13.52 4.09 20.43
C ARG A 45 -13.29 4.20 18.93
N GLU A 46 -12.59 5.24 18.53
CA GLU A 46 -11.89 5.21 17.25
C GLU A 46 -10.83 4.12 17.41
N HIS A 47 -11.13 2.95 16.85
CA HIS A 47 -10.17 1.87 16.64
C HIS A 47 -9.23 2.32 15.51
N VAL A 48 -8.41 3.34 15.80
CA VAL A 48 -7.27 3.68 14.96
C VAL A 48 -6.43 2.42 14.84
N HIS A 49 -6.11 2.06 13.59
CA HIS A 49 -5.33 0.88 13.25
C HIS A 49 -3.89 1.04 13.80
N ASP A 50 -3.07 0.01 13.63
CA ASP A 50 -1.73 -0.02 14.20
C ASP A 50 -0.75 0.97 13.47
N ARG A 51 0.54 0.88 13.76
CA ARG A 51 1.46 2.05 13.83
C ARG A 51 1.80 2.72 12.48
N LEU A 52 1.59 2.03 11.35
CA LEU A 52 2.12 2.31 10.01
C LEU A 52 2.25 3.78 9.57
N SER A 53 1.20 4.58 9.76
CA SER A 53 0.96 5.76 8.91
C SER A 53 1.89 6.95 9.15
N PHE A 54 2.46 7.10 10.35
CA PHE A 54 3.28 8.28 10.70
C PHE A 54 4.74 8.13 10.27
N ASP A 55 5.39 7.03 10.66
CA ASP A 55 6.83 6.83 10.46
C ASP A 55 7.14 6.69 8.95
N ALA A 56 6.30 5.96 8.21
CA ALA A 56 6.42 5.83 6.76
C ALA A 56 6.22 7.17 6.01
N ALA A 57 5.17 7.93 6.34
CA ALA A 57 4.88 9.19 5.66
C ALA A 57 5.95 10.27 5.94
N GLY A 58 6.46 10.35 7.17
CA GLY A 58 7.53 11.27 7.55
C GLY A 58 8.84 10.99 6.79
N CYS A 59 9.26 9.72 6.79
CA CYS A 59 10.47 9.31 6.07
C CYS A 59 10.35 9.53 4.55
N ASP A 60 9.18 9.22 3.96
CA ASP A 60 8.96 9.34 2.51
C ASP A 60 8.91 10.79 2.02
N ALA A 61 8.33 11.69 2.81
CA ALA A 61 8.42 13.13 2.56
C ALA A 61 9.89 13.60 2.55
N TYR A 62 10.68 13.20 3.55
CA TYR A 62 12.07 13.64 3.67
C TYR A 62 12.96 13.11 2.53
N CYS A 63 12.82 11.84 2.14
CA CYS A 63 13.63 11.27 1.06
C CYS A 63 13.26 11.88 -0.31
N LYS A 64 11.99 12.24 -0.54
CA LYS A 64 11.51 12.94 -1.75
C LYS A 64 11.81 14.45 -1.75
N GLY A 65 12.59 14.95 -0.79
CA GLY A 65 13.01 16.36 -0.74
C GLY A 65 11.98 17.33 -0.15
N ILE A 66 10.84 16.84 0.33
CA ILE A 66 9.86 17.64 1.08
C ILE A 66 10.39 17.79 2.51
N ARG A 67 11.20 18.84 2.73
CA ARG A 67 11.96 19.08 3.98
C ARG A 67 11.65 20.44 4.63
N GLY A 68 10.45 20.97 4.39
CA GLY A 68 9.99 22.29 4.88
C GLY A 68 9.56 22.33 6.34
N TYR A 69 10.10 21.46 7.18
CA TYR A 69 9.73 21.25 8.59
C TYR A 69 10.97 20.87 9.42
N ASP A 70 10.82 20.84 10.75
CA ASP A 70 11.87 20.37 11.65
C ASP A 70 11.99 18.84 11.57
N ALA A 71 12.99 18.37 10.82
CA ALA A 71 13.22 16.96 10.54
C ALA A 71 13.78 16.19 11.75
N GLU A 72 14.51 16.87 12.64
CA GLU A 72 15.03 16.27 13.88
C GLU A 72 13.88 16.10 14.89
N ALA A 73 13.00 17.10 15.03
CA ALA A 73 11.81 16.97 15.86
C ALA A 73 10.83 15.90 15.35
N LEU A 74 10.70 15.74 14.02
CA LEU A 74 9.96 14.62 13.42
C LEU A 74 10.61 13.28 13.76
N TYR A 75 11.92 13.16 13.56
CA TYR A 75 12.68 11.94 13.82
C TYR A 75 12.64 11.50 15.29
N GLU A 76 12.80 12.43 16.24
CA GLU A 76 12.64 12.14 17.66
C GLU A 76 11.19 11.77 18.02
N ALA A 77 10.18 12.31 17.32
CA ALA A 77 8.79 11.89 17.49
C ALA A 77 8.55 10.45 17.00
N MET A 78 9.15 10.06 15.86
CA MET A 78 9.13 8.69 15.36
C MET A 78 9.79 7.73 16.36
N LYS A 79 11.00 8.05 16.84
CA LYS A 79 11.73 7.30 17.88
C LYS A 79 10.94 7.19 19.20
N ALA A 80 10.25 8.25 19.61
CA ALA A 80 9.40 8.25 20.79
C ALA A 80 8.15 7.38 20.60
N SER A 81 7.57 7.33 19.40
CA SER A 81 6.47 6.43 19.04
C SER A 81 6.93 4.96 19.11
N ALA A 82 8.00 4.63 18.39
CA ALA A 82 8.58 3.29 18.22
C ALA A 82 9.00 2.57 19.51
N ASN A 83 9.15 3.31 20.61
CA ASN A 83 9.60 2.79 21.90
C ASN A 83 8.55 2.88 23.01
N ARG A 84 7.37 3.44 22.73
CA ARG A 84 6.31 3.61 23.72
C ARG A 84 5.46 2.34 23.84
N ASP A 85 5.39 1.79 25.06
CA ASP A 85 4.59 0.59 25.36
C ASP A 85 3.07 0.78 25.16
N THR A 86 2.60 2.03 25.03
CA THR A 86 1.18 2.39 24.92
C THR A 86 0.90 3.22 23.68
N PHE A 87 -0.08 2.80 22.87
CA PHE A 87 -0.50 3.54 21.69
C PHE A 87 -1.52 4.64 22.05
N GLY A 88 -1.40 5.78 21.35
CA GLY A 88 -2.29 6.94 21.49
C GLY A 88 -2.16 7.72 22.81
N TYR A 89 -2.06 9.05 22.75
CA TYR A 89 -2.07 9.93 23.93
C TYR A 89 -3.33 9.75 24.79
N PHE A 90 -4.48 9.53 24.14
CA PHE A 90 -5.79 9.37 24.78
C PHE A 90 -6.16 7.91 25.11
N LEU A 91 -5.73 6.95 24.27
CA LEU A 91 -6.12 5.53 24.41
C LEU A 91 -5.35 4.84 25.53
N LYS A 92 -4.04 5.11 25.69
CA LYS A 92 -3.15 4.44 26.66
C LYS A 92 -3.19 2.91 26.60
N ALA A 93 -3.60 2.34 25.46
CA ALA A 93 -3.72 0.90 25.28
C ALA A 93 -2.34 0.30 25.03
N PHE A 94 -2.03 -0.83 25.68
CA PHE A 94 -0.95 -1.69 25.19
C PHE A 94 -1.36 -2.23 23.81
N ARG A 95 -0.42 -2.23 22.86
CA ARG A 95 -0.57 -2.69 21.47
C ARG A 95 0.75 -3.32 21.03
N GLY A 96 1.11 -4.47 21.58
CA GLY A 96 2.29 -5.25 21.19
C GLY A 96 3.68 -4.66 21.48
N THR A 97 3.92 -3.34 21.42
CA THR A 97 5.26 -2.70 21.42
C THR A 97 6.15 -3.11 22.58
N ARG A 98 5.58 -3.30 23.77
CA ARG A 98 6.31 -3.81 24.95
C ARG A 98 6.88 -5.20 24.68
N TYR A 99 6.08 -6.10 24.11
CA TYR A 99 6.46 -7.47 23.83
C TYR A 99 7.35 -7.55 22.58
N TYR A 100 7.09 -6.77 21.55
CA TYR A 100 7.94 -6.64 20.36
C TYR A 100 9.42 -6.38 20.73
N LYS A 101 9.66 -5.40 21.63
CA LYS A 101 11.01 -5.11 22.16
C LYS A 101 11.59 -6.17 23.10
N GLN A 102 10.78 -7.09 23.63
CA GLN A 102 11.19 -8.12 24.60
C GLN A 102 11.46 -9.48 23.94
N TYR A 103 10.69 -9.84 22.91
CA TYR A 103 10.70 -11.15 22.27
C TYR A 103 11.22 -11.11 20.82
N GLU A 104 11.48 -9.92 20.25
CA GLU A 104 11.77 -9.71 18.82
C GLU A 104 10.60 -10.10 17.88
N TYR A 105 9.38 -10.14 18.43
CA TYR A 105 8.09 -10.24 17.76
C TYR A 105 6.99 -9.93 18.78
N VAL A 106 5.76 -9.67 18.34
CA VAL A 106 4.58 -9.63 19.22
C VAL A 106 4.07 -11.06 19.41
N PRO A 107 4.00 -11.60 20.65
CA PRO A 107 3.53 -12.97 20.87
C PRO A 107 2.01 -13.11 20.80
N CYS A 108 1.54 -14.15 20.10
CA CYS A 108 0.12 -14.37 19.78
C CYS A 108 -0.74 -14.91 20.94
N ASP A 109 -0.10 -15.29 22.04
CA ASP A 109 -0.70 -15.63 23.33
C ASP A 109 -0.87 -14.41 24.26
N LEU A 110 -0.29 -13.25 23.91
CA LEU A 110 -0.31 -12.03 24.73
C LEU A 110 -1.04 -10.83 24.08
N GLU A 111 -1.27 -10.86 22.78
CA GLU A 111 -1.80 -9.74 21.98
C GLU A 111 -2.46 -10.29 20.69
N VAL A 112 -3.60 -9.73 20.27
CA VAL A 112 -4.27 -10.07 18.99
C VAL A 112 -3.63 -9.29 17.82
N THR A 113 -3.90 -9.69 16.57
CA THR A 113 -3.28 -9.13 15.35
C THR A 113 -1.74 -9.13 15.40
N SER A 114 -1.17 -10.07 16.15
CA SER A 114 0.24 -10.11 16.54
C SER A 114 1.22 -10.22 15.37
N VAL A 115 0.85 -10.95 14.32
CA VAL A 115 1.71 -11.11 13.14
C VAL A 115 1.72 -9.82 12.34
N SER A 116 0.55 -9.22 12.08
CA SER A 116 0.43 -7.90 11.43
C SER A 116 1.24 -6.84 12.16
N LYS A 117 1.01 -6.66 13.47
CA LYS A 117 1.77 -5.71 14.31
C LYS A 117 3.28 -5.92 14.19
N THR A 118 3.75 -7.17 14.17
CA THR A 118 5.17 -7.46 14.02
C THR A 118 5.70 -7.07 12.64
N LEU A 119 4.96 -7.38 11.57
CA LEU A 119 5.36 -7.06 10.18
C LEU A 119 5.34 -5.55 9.93
N GLU A 120 4.30 -4.85 10.40
CA GLU A 120 4.20 -3.38 10.40
C GLU A 120 5.36 -2.73 11.15
N TYR A 121 5.61 -3.12 12.41
CA TYR A 121 6.65 -2.46 13.20
C TYR A 121 8.05 -2.69 12.62
N CYS A 122 8.28 -3.80 11.91
CA CYS A 122 9.52 -4.00 11.15
C CYS A 122 9.63 -3.05 9.95
N TYR A 123 8.52 -2.69 9.30
CA TYR A 123 8.51 -1.71 8.22
C TYR A 123 8.65 -0.28 8.74
N ASP A 124 7.98 0.07 9.84
CA ASP A 124 8.11 1.36 10.51
C ASP A 124 9.54 1.59 11.03
N ASP A 125 10.14 0.57 11.63
CA ASP A 125 11.51 0.62 12.13
C ASP A 125 12.52 0.72 10.97
N TRP A 126 12.22 0.12 9.80
CA TRP A 126 13.00 0.40 8.59
C TRP A 126 12.87 1.87 8.18
N CYS A 127 11.66 2.45 8.17
CA CYS A 127 11.47 3.88 7.89
C CYS A 127 12.23 4.79 8.87
N ILE A 128 12.30 4.43 10.16
CA ILE A 128 13.14 5.14 11.15
C ILE A 128 14.62 4.97 10.84
N ALA A 129 15.09 3.78 10.46
CA ALA A 129 16.48 3.57 10.04
C ALA A 129 16.84 4.46 8.83
N GLN A 130 15.97 4.52 7.81
CA GLN A 130 16.20 5.39 6.65
C GLN A 130 16.25 6.87 7.04
N MET A 131 15.37 7.34 7.93
CA MET A 131 15.42 8.70 8.47
C MET A 131 16.72 8.95 9.25
N ALA A 132 17.15 7.98 10.08
CA ALA A 132 18.41 8.02 10.82
C ALA A 132 19.63 8.17 9.89
N ARG A 133 19.71 7.36 8.83
CA ARG A 133 20.77 7.47 7.80
C ARG A 133 20.74 8.84 7.10
N MET A 134 19.57 9.32 6.72
CA MET A 134 19.40 10.61 6.04
C MET A 134 19.67 11.85 6.92
N LEU A 135 19.78 11.68 8.24
CA LEU A 135 20.19 12.71 9.21
C LEU A 135 21.64 12.50 9.74
N GLY A 136 22.22 11.31 9.55
CA GLY A 136 23.57 10.95 10.02
C GLY A 136 23.63 10.23 11.37
N HIS A 137 22.47 9.85 11.94
CA HIS A 137 22.34 9.17 13.24
C HIS A 137 22.66 7.68 13.14
N ARG A 138 23.95 7.36 13.01
CA ARG A 138 24.42 5.99 12.73
C ARG A 138 23.98 4.94 13.76
N ASP A 139 24.18 5.21 15.05
CA ASP A 139 23.91 4.22 16.10
C ASP A 139 22.43 3.82 16.13
N ASP A 140 21.54 4.78 15.85
CA ASP A 140 20.11 4.52 15.68
C ASP A 140 19.81 3.78 14.37
N TYR A 141 20.48 4.07 13.24
CA TYR A 141 20.35 3.23 12.02
C TYR A 141 20.72 1.78 12.33
N ASP A 142 21.88 1.53 12.91
CA ASP A 142 22.39 0.18 13.20
C ASP A 142 21.45 -0.57 14.19
N TYR A 143 20.76 0.15 15.08
CA TYR A 143 19.70 -0.40 15.96
C TYR A 143 18.38 -0.70 15.22
N TYR A 144 17.82 0.28 14.50
CA TYR A 144 16.52 0.17 13.86
C TYR A 144 16.52 -0.73 12.62
N ILE A 145 17.63 -0.81 11.87
CA ILE A 145 17.79 -1.75 10.75
C ILE A 145 17.86 -3.21 11.25
N GLY A 146 18.34 -3.43 12.47
CA GLY A 146 18.27 -4.72 13.16
C GLY A 146 16.83 -5.12 13.47
N ARG A 147 16.07 -4.21 14.09
CA ARG A 147 14.63 -4.38 14.39
C ARG A 147 13.80 -4.62 13.13
N ALA A 148 14.11 -3.90 12.05
CA ALA A 148 13.49 -4.09 10.74
C ALA A 148 13.67 -5.50 10.15
N GLY A 149 14.66 -6.27 10.61
CA GLY A 149 14.87 -7.67 10.26
C GLY A 149 14.03 -8.68 11.05
N TRP A 150 13.34 -8.27 12.12
CA TRP A 150 12.64 -9.18 13.05
C TRP A 150 11.43 -9.91 12.46
N TYR A 151 10.92 -9.52 11.28
CA TYR A 151 9.89 -10.27 10.54
C TYR A 151 10.28 -11.75 10.32
N LYS A 152 11.59 -12.03 10.26
CA LYS A 152 12.20 -13.36 10.13
C LYS A 152 11.81 -14.29 11.29
N ASN A 153 11.48 -13.75 12.46
CA ASN A 153 11.12 -14.50 13.67
C ASN A 153 9.72 -15.14 13.61
N LEU A 154 8.86 -14.75 12.65
CA LEU A 154 7.50 -15.26 12.47
C LEU A 154 7.29 -16.11 11.20
N PHE A 155 8.32 -16.33 10.39
CA PHE A 155 8.21 -17.15 9.18
C PHE A 155 8.46 -18.63 9.48
N ASP A 156 7.41 -19.47 9.37
CA ASP A 156 7.54 -20.91 9.51
C ASP A 156 7.96 -21.53 8.17
N GLN A 157 9.26 -21.86 8.04
CA GLN A 157 9.85 -22.48 6.85
C GLN A 157 9.24 -23.84 6.47
N ASN A 158 8.58 -24.54 7.39
CA ASN A 158 7.93 -25.83 7.09
C ASN A 158 6.60 -25.63 6.33
N LEU A 159 5.92 -24.51 6.60
CA LEU A 159 4.62 -24.15 6.01
C LEU A 159 4.74 -23.06 4.93
N ASN A 160 5.88 -22.37 4.90
CA ASN A 160 6.17 -21.23 4.01
C ASN A 160 5.13 -20.10 4.17
N PHE A 161 4.88 -19.71 5.42
CA PHE A 161 3.89 -18.71 5.84
C PHE A 161 4.42 -17.90 7.03
N MET A 162 3.96 -16.66 7.17
CA MET A 162 4.00 -15.95 8.45
C MET A 162 2.95 -16.54 9.40
N ARG A 163 3.32 -16.79 10.66
CA ARG A 163 2.53 -17.59 11.61
C ARG A 163 2.63 -17.01 13.03
N GLY A 164 1.54 -17.04 13.79
CA GLY A 164 1.55 -16.65 15.21
C GLY A 164 2.52 -17.50 16.02
N ARG A 165 3.27 -16.84 16.90
CA ARG A 165 4.27 -17.45 17.77
C ARG A 165 4.03 -17.03 19.21
N ASN A 166 4.01 -17.98 20.13
CA ASN A 166 3.72 -17.77 21.55
C ASN A 166 4.96 -17.25 22.29
N SER A 167 4.77 -16.72 23.49
CA SER A 167 5.83 -16.13 24.33
C SER A 167 6.85 -17.14 24.87
N ASP A 168 6.58 -18.44 24.77
CA ASP A 168 7.55 -19.53 25.01
C ASP A 168 8.39 -19.89 23.76
N GLY A 169 8.13 -19.23 22.63
CA GLY A 169 8.80 -19.46 21.35
C GLY A 169 8.18 -20.54 20.46
N SER A 170 7.12 -21.23 20.91
CA SER A 170 6.37 -22.21 20.12
C SER A 170 5.44 -21.55 19.09
N TRP A 171 5.03 -22.27 18.05
CA TRP A 171 4.07 -21.78 17.06
C TRP A 171 2.62 -22.04 17.49
N ARG A 172 1.67 -21.14 17.15
CA ARG A 172 0.23 -21.38 17.31
C ARG A 172 -0.19 -22.69 16.63
N THR A 173 -0.91 -23.55 17.35
CA THR A 173 -1.55 -24.75 16.77
C THR A 173 -3.04 -24.82 17.17
N PRO A 174 -3.95 -25.29 16.28
CA PRO A 174 -3.73 -25.63 14.87
C PRO A 174 -3.30 -24.41 14.04
N PHE A 175 -2.87 -24.64 12.80
CA PHE A 175 -2.61 -23.58 11.83
C PHE A 175 -3.56 -23.74 10.65
N ASP A 176 -4.20 -22.63 10.28
CA ASP A 176 -5.06 -22.51 9.12
C ASP A 176 -4.71 -21.20 8.39
N PRO A 177 -4.20 -21.26 7.16
CA PRO A 177 -3.77 -20.05 6.46
C PRO A 177 -4.92 -19.20 5.91
N PHE A 178 -6.17 -19.70 5.98
CA PHE A 178 -7.40 -19.01 5.55
C PHE A 178 -8.17 -18.38 6.73
N HIS A 179 -7.69 -18.55 7.96
CA HIS A 179 -8.38 -18.05 9.16
C HIS A 179 -8.23 -16.52 9.35
N SER A 180 -9.35 -15.86 9.66
CA SER A 180 -9.44 -14.46 10.10
C SER A 180 -10.55 -14.33 11.15
N ASN A 181 -10.29 -13.64 12.26
CA ASN A 181 -11.23 -13.52 13.38
C ASN A 181 -11.27 -12.10 13.98
N HIS A 182 -11.05 -11.08 13.14
CA HIS A 182 -11.09 -9.63 13.40
C HIS A 182 -11.23 -9.20 14.88
N TYR A 183 -10.07 -8.95 15.51
CA TYR A 183 -9.89 -8.47 16.88
C TYR A 183 -10.47 -9.36 18.00
N ARG A 184 -10.61 -10.68 17.75
CA ARG A 184 -11.00 -11.69 18.75
C ARG A 184 -9.81 -12.60 19.12
N PRO A 185 -9.94 -13.50 20.11
CA PRO A 185 -8.94 -14.54 20.33
C PRO A 185 -8.64 -15.34 19.07
N ASP A 186 -7.39 -15.79 18.97
CA ASP A 186 -6.83 -16.54 17.85
C ASP A 186 -6.81 -15.80 16.49
N ASP A 187 -7.07 -14.49 16.51
CA ASP A 187 -6.83 -13.57 15.39
C ASP A 187 -5.37 -13.11 15.37
N ASP A 188 -4.54 -13.74 14.54
CA ASP A 188 -3.12 -13.39 14.37
C ASP A 188 -2.89 -12.22 13.41
N PHE A 189 -3.91 -11.86 12.59
CA PHE A 189 -3.78 -11.01 11.41
C PHE A 189 -4.84 -9.90 11.40
N CYS A 190 -4.44 -8.64 11.38
CA CYS A 190 -5.35 -7.51 11.26
C CYS A 190 -6.08 -7.58 9.91
N GLU A 191 -7.42 -7.57 9.97
CA GLU A 191 -8.31 -7.59 8.81
C GLU A 191 -7.94 -8.59 7.68
N GLY A 192 -7.33 -9.74 7.97
CA GLY A 192 -6.87 -10.62 6.90
C GLY A 192 -6.49 -12.03 7.33
N THR A 193 -5.82 -12.74 6.41
CA THR A 193 -5.37 -14.13 6.56
C THR A 193 -3.85 -14.25 6.42
N SER A 194 -3.28 -15.41 6.80
CA SER A 194 -1.85 -15.70 6.61
C SER A 194 -1.44 -15.66 5.13
N TRP A 195 -2.33 -16.02 4.20
CA TRP A 195 -2.09 -15.89 2.76
C TRP A 195 -1.80 -14.45 2.33
N GLN A 196 -2.56 -13.49 2.86
CA GLN A 196 -2.44 -12.07 2.51
C GLN A 196 -1.19 -11.46 3.17
N TRP A 197 -1.07 -11.63 4.50
CA TRP A 197 -0.01 -11.00 5.28
C TRP A 197 1.39 -11.58 5.07
N THR A 198 1.53 -12.81 4.54
CA THR A 198 2.85 -13.42 4.29
C THR A 198 3.73 -12.62 3.32
N PHE A 199 3.14 -11.76 2.48
CA PHE A 199 3.88 -10.90 1.55
C PHE A 199 4.17 -9.49 2.08
N PHE A 200 3.76 -9.15 3.32
CA PHE A 200 4.01 -7.85 3.95
C PHE A 200 5.45 -7.75 4.49
N VAL A 201 6.42 -7.77 3.58
CA VAL A 201 7.82 -7.38 3.83
C VAL A 201 8.29 -6.50 2.66
N PRO A 202 7.65 -5.33 2.41
CA PRO A 202 7.92 -4.52 1.22
C PRO A 202 9.35 -3.96 1.19
N HIS A 203 9.97 -3.71 2.35
CA HIS A 203 11.32 -3.19 2.49
C HIS A 203 12.44 -4.19 2.15
N ASP A 204 12.23 -5.48 2.47
CA ASP A 204 13.22 -6.55 2.30
C ASP A 204 12.70 -7.72 1.43
N GLY A 205 12.20 -7.41 0.22
CA GLY A 205 11.60 -8.42 -0.67
C GLY A 205 12.56 -9.56 -1.05
N LYS A 206 13.86 -9.27 -1.23
CA LYS A 206 14.92 -10.27 -1.40
C LYS A 206 15.15 -11.08 -0.12
N GLY A 207 15.16 -10.44 1.05
CA GLY A 207 15.22 -11.12 2.34
C GLY A 207 14.04 -12.06 2.57
N LEU A 208 12.82 -11.66 2.20
CA LEU A 208 11.64 -12.53 2.22
C LEU A 208 11.78 -13.69 1.22
N MET A 209 12.17 -13.41 -0.03
CA MET A 209 12.42 -14.43 -1.05
C MET A 209 13.45 -15.48 -0.60
N ASN A 210 14.46 -15.09 0.18
CA ASN A 210 15.42 -16.02 0.77
C ASN A 210 14.80 -16.94 1.84
N LEU A 211 13.81 -16.49 2.62
CA LEU A 211 13.12 -17.33 3.62
C LEU A 211 12.32 -18.48 2.99
N PHE A 212 11.78 -18.27 1.79
CA PHE A 212 11.14 -19.32 0.97
C PHE A 212 12.13 -20.32 0.36
N GLY A 213 13.45 -20.13 0.53
CA GLY A 213 14.47 -20.91 -0.18
C GLY A 213 14.82 -20.39 -1.57
N GLY A 214 14.43 -19.16 -1.91
CA GLY A 214 14.85 -18.44 -3.12
C GLY A 214 13.71 -18.12 -4.10
N ARG A 215 14.12 -17.71 -5.32
CA ARG A 215 13.25 -17.15 -6.36
C ARG A 215 12.05 -18.02 -6.70
N ASP A 216 12.28 -19.27 -7.09
CA ASP A 216 11.24 -20.08 -7.68
C ASP A 216 10.19 -20.56 -6.64
N PRO A 217 10.56 -20.95 -5.40
CA PRO A 217 9.59 -21.17 -4.32
C PRO A 217 8.77 -19.91 -3.95
N PHE A 218 9.42 -18.75 -3.86
CA PHE A 218 8.74 -17.47 -3.59
C PHE A 218 7.72 -17.13 -4.68
N VAL A 219 8.15 -17.22 -5.95
CA VAL A 219 7.28 -17.01 -7.11
C VAL A 219 6.14 -18.03 -7.17
N ALA A 220 6.39 -19.30 -6.84
CA ALA A 220 5.34 -20.32 -6.81
C ALA A 220 4.30 -20.04 -5.70
N LYS A 221 4.73 -19.57 -4.52
CA LYS A 221 3.81 -19.12 -3.47
C LYS A 221 2.97 -17.93 -3.94
N LEU A 222 3.63 -16.91 -4.52
CA LEU A 222 2.97 -15.71 -5.02
C LEU A 222 2.00 -16.00 -6.18
N ASP A 223 2.36 -16.91 -7.09
CA ASP A 223 1.43 -17.42 -8.12
C ASP A 223 0.21 -18.10 -7.49
N SER A 224 0.43 -18.93 -6.46
CA SER A 224 -0.64 -19.72 -5.83
C SER A 224 -1.67 -18.89 -5.08
N LEU A 225 -1.31 -17.69 -4.60
CA LEU A 225 -2.21 -16.72 -3.96
C LEU A 225 -3.46 -16.45 -4.82
N PHE A 226 -3.27 -16.39 -6.14
CA PHE A 226 -4.33 -16.10 -7.12
C PHE A 226 -5.07 -17.35 -7.62
N THR A 227 -4.81 -18.53 -7.05
CA THR A 227 -5.39 -19.82 -7.50
C THR A 227 -5.94 -20.71 -6.39
N VAL A 228 -5.62 -20.41 -5.13
CA VAL A 228 -6.26 -21.07 -3.96
C VAL A 228 -7.69 -20.57 -3.75
N SER A 229 -8.44 -21.22 -2.86
CA SER A 229 -9.83 -20.83 -2.58
C SER A 229 -9.95 -19.39 -2.07
N SER A 230 -11.03 -18.71 -2.44
CA SER A 230 -11.43 -17.41 -1.87
C SER A 230 -12.25 -17.55 -0.58
N GLU A 231 -12.39 -18.76 -0.04
CA GLU A 231 -12.96 -18.99 1.29
C GLU A 231 -12.11 -18.31 2.37
N ILE A 232 -12.78 -17.71 3.35
CA ILE A 232 -12.18 -17.18 4.58
C ILE A 232 -12.80 -17.96 5.74
N HIS A 233 -11.98 -18.47 6.66
CA HIS A 233 -12.41 -19.25 7.81
C HIS A 233 -12.42 -18.41 9.08
N GLY A 234 -13.20 -18.82 10.09
CA GLY A 234 -13.35 -18.11 11.37
C GLY A 234 -14.79 -17.68 11.62
N ASP A 235 -15.13 -17.43 12.90
CA ASP A 235 -16.50 -17.07 13.31
C ASP A 235 -16.86 -15.60 12.99
N ASN A 236 -15.84 -14.76 12.78
CA ASN A 236 -15.98 -13.32 12.55
C ASN A 236 -14.81 -12.79 11.69
N PRO A 237 -14.70 -13.16 10.40
CA PRO A 237 -13.76 -12.53 9.49
C PRO A 237 -14.06 -11.03 9.35
N ALA A 238 -13.05 -10.23 9.00
CA ALA A 238 -13.26 -8.81 8.75
C ALA A 238 -14.15 -8.58 7.51
N PRO A 239 -15.10 -7.63 7.56
CA PRO A 239 -16.02 -7.38 6.45
C PRO A 239 -15.31 -6.82 5.21
N ASP A 240 -14.12 -6.25 5.38
CA ASP A 240 -13.36 -5.55 4.36
C ASP A 240 -12.48 -6.49 3.52
N ILE A 241 -12.41 -7.79 3.84
CA ILE A 241 -11.71 -8.82 3.05
C ILE A 241 -12.49 -9.09 1.74
N THR A 242 -12.29 -8.19 0.78
CA THR A 242 -13.14 -8.02 -0.40
C THR A 242 -12.31 -7.84 -1.68
N GLY A 243 -12.95 -7.88 -2.85
CA GLY A 243 -12.24 -7.89 -4.14
C GLY A 243 -11.31 -9.10 -4.32
N LEU A 244 -11.76 -10.30 -3.93
CA LEU A 244 -10.94 -11.51 -3.87
C LEU A 244 -10.66 -12.12 -5.26
N ILE A 245 -9.38 -12.33 -5.56
CA ILE A 245 -8.88 -13.17 -6.67
C ILE A 245 -8.03 -14.27 -6.05
N GLY A 246 -8.64 -15.44 -5.81
CA GLY A 246 -8.09 -16.41 -4.86
C GLY A 246 -8.07 -15.82 -3.46
N GLN A 247 -6.92 -15.80 -2.79
CA GLN A 247 -6.72 -15.12 -1.51
C GLN A 247 -6.18 -13.68 -1.65
N TYR A 248 -5.86 -13.19 -2.85
CA TYR A 248 -5.53 -11.78 -3.04
C TYR A 248 -6.79 -10.93 -2.87
N ALA A 249 -6.90 -10.18 -1.77
CA ALA A 249 -7.94 -9.19 -1.55
C ALA A 249 -7.46 -7.82 -2.05
N GLN A 250 -8.20 -7.21 -2.97
CA GLN A 250 -7.93 -5.84 -3.41
C GLN A 250 -8.66 -4.79 -2.56
N GLY A 251 -9.76 -5.13 -1.89
CA GLY A 251 -10.53 -4.17 -1.08
C GLY A 251 -9.94 -3.87 0.30
N ASN A 252 -8.64 -4.10 0.50
CA ASN A 252 -7.99 -4.16 1.82
C ASN A 252 -6.47 -3.91 1.70
N GLU A 253 -5.94 -2.94 2.45
CA GLU A 253 -4.60 -2.38 2.25
C GLU A 253 -3.41 -3.34 2.36
N PRO A 254 -3.37 -4.34 3.26
CA PRO A 254 -2.21 -5.23 3.42
C PRO A 254 -1.84 -6.01 2.15
N GLY A 255 -2.78 -6.14 1.20
CA GLY A 255 -2.56 -6.76 -0.10
C GLY A 255 -1.90 -5.84 -1.14
N HIS A 256 -2.05 -4.52 -1.04
CA HIS A 256 -1.94 -3.57 -2.16
C HIS A 256 -0.58 -3.57 -2.91
N HIS A 257 0.53 -3.82 -2.23
CA HIS A 257 1.87 -3.91 -2.84
C HIS A 257 2.20 -5.29 -3.43
N THR A 258 1.42 -6.33 -3.09
CA THR A 258 1.75 -7.74 -3.35
C THR A 258 1.93 -8.04 -4.84
N LEU A 259 1.16 -7.38 -5.71
CA LEU A 259 1.29 -7.54 -7.18
C LEU A 259 2.66 -7.09 -7.71
N TYR A 260 3.31 -6.15 -7.03
CA TYR A 260 4.61 -5.60 -7.38
C TYR A 260 5.79 -6.42 -6.82
N MET A 261 5.52 -7.39 -5.94
CA MET A 261 6.58 -8.25 -5.38
C MET A 261 7.22 -9.17 -6.44
N TYR A 262 6.58 -9.39 -7.58
CA TYR A 262 7.20 -10.03 -8.75
C TYR A 262 8.41 -9.24 -9.30
N ASN A 263 8.52 -7.94 -9.04
CA ASN A 263 9.65 -7.11 -9.48
C ASN A 263 10.94 -7.45 -8.72
N TYR A 264 10.85 -7.73 -7.42
CA TYR A 264 11.96 -8.28 -6.63
C TYR A 264 12.41 -9.68 -7.11
N ALA A 265 11.48 -10.46 -7.66
CA ALA A 265 11.78 -11.76 -8.25
C ALA A 265 12.23 -11.69 -9.73
N GLY A 266 12.37 -10.50 -10.32
CA GLY A 266 12.70 -10.33 -11.73
C GLY A 266 11.72 -11.05 -12.67
N GLN A 267 10.43 -11.06 -12.34
CA GLN A 267 9.35 -11.56 -13.21
C GLN A 267 8.24 -10.50 -13.39
N PRO A 268 8.57 -9.22 -13.69
CA PRO A 268 7.60 -8.12 -13.66
C PRO A 268 6.41 -8.30 -14.61
N TRP A 269 6.56 -9.10 -15.67
CA TRP A 269 5.47 -9.48 -16.58
C TRP A 269 4.31 -10.20 -15.87
N LYS A 270 4.56 -10.90 -14.75
CA LYS A 270 3.49 -11.47 -13.92
C LYS A 270 2.73 -10.39 -13.15
N GLY A 271 3.46 -9.43 -12.57
CA GLY A 271 2.87 -8.26 -11.92
C GLY A 271 2.01 -7.46 -12.89
N GLN A 272 2.54 -7.13 -14.07
CA GLN A 272 1.82 -6.49 -15.18
C GLN A 272 0.46 -7.14 -15.45
N LYS A 273 0.42 -8.47 -15.65
CA LYS A 273 -0.83 -9.18 -15.91
C LYS A 273 -1.81 -9.11 -14.73
N ARG A 274 -1.34 -9.27 -13.49
CA ARG A 274 -2.21 -9.19 -12.29
C ARG A 274 -2.75 -7.79 -12.05
N ILE A 275 -1.94 -6.74 -12.26
CA ILE A 275 -2.36 -5.34 -12.14
C ILE A 275 -3.43 -5.02 -13.18
N SER A 276 -3.24 -5.45 -14.44
CA SER A 276 -4.25 -5.34 -15.49
C SER A 276 -5.55 -6.08 -15.13
N ASP A 277 -5.45 -7.33 -14.67
CA ASP A 277 -6.62 -8.14 -14.28
C ASP A 277 -7.41 -7.48 -13.14
N VAL A 278 -6.73 -6.96 -12.12
CA VAL A 278 -7.34 -6.23 -11.01
C VAL A 278 -8.03 -4.96 -11.48
N ILE A 279 -7.33 -4.10 -12.22
CA ILE A 279 -7.88 -2.82 -12.69
C ILE A 279 -9.12 -3.02 -13.56
N TYR A 280 -9.09 -3.96 -14.51
CA TYR A 280 -10.21 -4.21 -15.43
C TYR A 280 -11.31 -5.15 -14.90
N THR A 281 -11.31 -5.46 -13.59
CA THR A 281 -12.30 -6.37 -12.97
C THR A 281 -12.83 -5.86 -11.63
N LEU A 282 -12.06 -5.06 -10.89
CA LEU A 282 -12.38 -4.63 -9.52
C LEU A 282 -12.56 -3.10 -9.36
N TYR A 283 -12.48 -2.35 -10.47
CA TYR A 283 -12.72 -0.91 -10.53
C TYR A 283 -13.56 -0.54 -11.76
N ASP A 284 -14.61 0.26 -11.57
CA ASP A 284 -15.35 0.91 -12.65
C ASP A 284 -15.97 2.27 -12.21
N THR A 285 -16.87 2.85 -13.01
CA THR A 285 -17.47 4.18 -12.77
C THR A 285 -18.92 4.12 -12.28
N SER A 286 -19.39 2.98 -11.78
CA SER A 286 -20.69 2.82 -11.13
C SER A 286 -20.63 3.23 -9.64
N PRO A 287 -21.78 3.38 -8.96
CA PRO A 287 -21.81 3.60 -7.50
C PRO A 287 -21.15 2.45 -6.70
N GLU A 288 -21.15 1.24 -7.26
CA GLU A 288 -20.52 0.03 -6.73
C GLU A 288 -19.09 -0.19 -7.27
N GLY A 289 -18.52 0.79 -7.99
CA GLY A 289 -17.29 0.67 -8.79
C GLY A 289 -15.97 0.59 -8.05
N ILE A 290 -15.97 0.34 -6.73
CA ILE A 290 -14.78 -0.01 -5.94
C ILE A 290 -15.07 -1.27 -5.12
N CYS A 291 -14.11 -2.18 -5.07
CA CYS A 291 -14.31 -3.52 -4.50
C CYS A 291 -14.16 -3.62 -2.97
N GLY A 292 -14.15 -2.50 -2.24
CA GLY A 292 -13.93 -2.38 -0.80
C GLY A 292 -14.22 -0.94 -0.33
N ASN A 293 -13.78 -0.57 0.87
CA ASN A 293 -13.82 0.83 1.31
C ASN A 293 -12.84 1.68 0.47
N ASP A 294 -12.96 3.01 0.45
CA ASP A 294 -11.96 3.89 -0.22
C ASP A 294 -10.80 4.30 0.71
N ASP A 295 -10.99 4.10 2.02
CA ASP A 295 -10.02 4.34 3.09
C ASP A 295 -9.29 5.69 2.98
N THR A 296 -10.12 6.74 2.93
CA THR A 296 -9.74 8.16 2.81
C THR A 296 -8.99 8.52 1.52
N GLY A 297 -9.13 7.71 0.46
CA GLY A 297 -8.52 7.90 -0.85
C GLY A 297 -7.39 6.92 -1.15
N GLN A 298 -7.12 5.94 -0.28
CA GLN A 298 -6.07 4.93 -0.45
C GLN A 298 -6.35 3.99 -1.63
N MET A 299 -7.59 3.52 -1.79
CA MET A 299 -7.97 2.71 -2.97
C MET A 299 -7.95 3.53 -4.26
N SER A 300 -8.47 4.75 -4.22
CA SER A 300 -8.38 5.70 -5.33
C SER A 300 -6.93 6.02 -5.71
N ALA A 301 -6.03 6.18 -4.73
CA ALA A 301 -4.61 6.43 -4.95
C ALA A 301 -3.91 5.20 -5.54
N TRP A 302 -4.23 3.99 -5.07
CA TRP A 302 -3.76 2.75 -5.70
C TRP A 302 -4.16 2.70 -7.17
N TYR A 303 -5.43 2.93 -7.48
CA TYR A 303 -5.91 2.95 -8.86
C TYR A 303 -5.16 3.97 -9.73
N VAL A 304 -5.02 5.22 -9.27
CA VAL A 304 -4.35 6.29 -10.02
C VAL A 304 -2.87 5.98 -10.28
N MET A 305 -2.14 5.53 -9.26
CA MET A 305 -0.72 5.18 -9.38
C MET A 305 -0.52 3.96 -10.28
N SER A 306 -1.28 2.89 -10.04
CA SER A 306 -1.23 1.67 -10.87
C SER A 306 -1.61 1.94 -12.32
N SER A 307 -2.60 2.80 -12.59
CA SER A 307 -3.01 3.22 -13.95
C SER A 307 -1.93 3.99 -14.71
N MET A 308 -1.09 4.75 -14.00
CA MET A 308 0.12 5.39 -14.55
C MET A 308 1.26 4.40 -14.84
N GLY A 309 1.13 3.15 -14.37
CA GLY A 309 2.10 2.10 -14.57
C GLY A 309 3.21 2.04 -13.52
N PHE A 310 3.09 2.70 -12.36
CA PHE A 310 4.06 2.57 -11.27
C PHE A 310 3.48 2.85 -9.87
N TYR A 311 3.94 2.10 -8.86
CA TYR A 311 3.40 2.17 -7.49
C TYR A 311 4.51 2.28 -6.41
N PRO A 312 4.33 3.08 -5.34
CA PRO A 312 5.31 3.21 -4.26
C PRO A 312 5.23 2.00 -3.30
N VAL A 313 5.99 0.95 -3.59
CA VAL A 313 6.10 -0.23 -2.68
C VAL A 313 6.87 0.10 -1.40
N THR A 314 7.84 1.02 -1.46
CA THR A 314 8.73 1.36 -0.33
C THR A 314 8.79 2.87 -0.07
N HIS A 315 7.77 3.38 0.62
CA HIS A 315 7.74 4.72 1.21
C HIS A 315 8.98 4.90 2.09
N GLY A 316 9.79 5.93 1.82
CA GLY A 316 11.08 6.15 2.50
C GLY A 316 12.33 5.89 1.66
N ARG A 317 12.26 5.14 0.54
CA ARG A 317 13.39 5.00 -0.41
C ARG A 317 13.28 5.90 -1.65
N GLY A 318 12.14 6.58 -1.85
CA GLY A 318 11.96 7.52 -2.98
C GLY A 318 11.92 6.83 -4.35
N VAL A 319 11.44 5.59 -4.42
CA VAL A 319 11.31 4.80 -5.65
C VAL A 319 9.88 4.30 -5.89
N TYR A 320 9.56 4.00 -7.14
CA TYR A 320 8.29 3.43 -7.57
C TYR A 320 8.54 2.17 -8.40
N PHE A 321 7.79 1.10 -8.18
CA PHE A 321 7.96 -0.16 -8.92
C PHE A 321 7.04 -0.13 -10.14
N ILE A 322 7.58 -0.51 -11.31
CA ILE A 322 6.85 -0.47 -12.58
C ILE A 322 5.84 -1.63 -12.64
N GLY A 323 4.58 -1.29 -12.89
CA GLY A 323 3.47 -2.20 -13.16
C GLY A 323 3.18 -2.27 -14.66
N THR A 324 1.94 -2.01 -15.05
CA THR A 324 1.55 -1.71 -16.44
C THR A 324 0.69 -0.44 -16.48
N PRO A 325 0.91 0.51 -17.41
CA PRO A 325 -0.04 1.58 -17.66
C PRO A 325 -1.32 1.03 -18.32
N ILE A 326 -2.42 1.78 -18.25
CA ILE A 326 -3.71 1.43 -18.90
C ILE A 326 -4.22 2.45 -19.92
N PHE A 327 -3.62 3.64 -19.97
CA PHE A 327 -4.00 4.73 -20.88
C PHE A 327 -2.86 5.06 -21.86
N GLY A 328 -3.19 5.34 -23.13
CA GLY A 328 -2.20 5.55 -24.19
C GLY A 328 -1.32 6.80 -24.03
N GLU A 329 -1.87 7.88 -23.46
CA GLU A 329 -1.09 9.01 -22.95
C GLU A 329 -1.74 9.55 -21.66
N MET A 330 -0.90 9.93 -20.70
CA MET A 330 -1.26 10.63 -19.47
C MET A 330 -0.28 11.79 -19.25
N SER A 331 -0.66 12.79 -18.46
CA SER A 331 0.27 13.83 -18.02
C SER A 331 -0.09 14.37 -16.63
N VAL A 332 0.88 14.32 -15.71
CA VAL A 332 0.76 14.84 -14.35
C VAL A 332 1.55 16.13 -14.23
N LYS A 333 0.87 17.23 -13.89
CA LYS A 333 1.51 18.50 -13.55
C LYS A 333 1.87 18.51 -12.07
N HIS A 334 3.13 18.79 -11.76
CA HIS A 334 3.69 18.86 -10.40
C HIS A 334 4.46 20.18 -10.22
N PRO A 335 4.92 20.55 -9.01
CA PRO A 335 5.55 21.86 -8.78
C PRO A 335 6.79 22.16 -9.65
N ASN A 336 7.50 21.13 -10.11
CA ASN A 336 8.74 21.25 -10.86
C ASN A 336 8.58 21.10 -12.38
N GLY A 337 7.38 20.74 -12.89
CA GLY A 337 7.19 20.45 -14.32
C GLY A 337 5.95 19.63 -14.66
N VAL A 338 6.07 18.86 -15.73
CA VAL A 338 5.09 17.86 -16.18
C VAL A 338 5.78 16.51 -16.41
N LEU A 339 5.27 15.46 -15.77
CA LEU A 339 5.54 14.08 -16.11
C LEU A 339 4.53 13.65 -17.18
N THR A 340 5.00 13.40 -18.41
CA THR A 340 4.20 12.80 -19.48
C THR A 340 4.48 11.30 -19.54
N ILE A 341 3.42 10.49 -19.60
CA ILE A 341 3.51 9.03 -19.71
C ILE A 341 2.86 8.62 -21.03
N ARG A 342 3.54 7.78 -21.81
CA ARG A 342 3.03 7.23 -23.08
C ARG A 342 3.07 5.71 -23.05
N ALA A 343 2.02 5.06 -23.52
CA ALA A 343 1.96 3.60 -23.61
C ALA A 343 1.54 3.21 -25.03
N ASN A 344 2.53 3.09 -25.92
CA ASN A 344 2.28 2.80 -27.32
C ASN A 344 1.69 1.38 -27.47
N GLY A 345 0.60 1.28 -28.22
CA GLY A 345 -0.11 0.02 -28.43
C GLY A 345 -0.87 -0.53 -27.21
N VAL A 346 -1.00 0.21 -26.10
CA VAL A 346 -1.65 -0.30 -24.89
C VAL A 346 -3.12 -0.68 -25.11
N SER A 347 -3.53 -1.81 -24.52
CA SER A 347 -4.93 -2.26 -24.41
C SER A 347 -5.06 -3.25 -23.25
N ARG A 348 -6.26 -3.77 -23.00
CA ARG A 348 -6.48 -4.84 -22.00
C ARG A 348 -5.68 -6.10 -22.33
N GLU A 349 -5.53 -6.40 -23.62
CA GLU A 349 -4.74 -7.49 -24.16
C GLU A 349 -3.24 -7.13 -24.13
N ASN A 350 -2.89 -5.95 -24.65
CA ASN A 350 -1.52 -5.45 -24.71
C ASN A 350 -1.07 -4.84 -23.38
N CYS A 351 -1.04 -5.68 -22.34
CA CYS A 351 -0.68 -5.30 -20.97
C CYS A 351 0.78 -5.63 -20.59
N TYR A 352 1.58 -6.20 -21.49
CA TYR A 352 2.98 -6.53 -21.22
C TYR A 352 3.94 -5.50 -21.80
N ILE A 353 4.86 -5.02 -20.98
CA ILE A 353 5.92 -4.09 -21.40
C ILE A 353 6.95 -4.82 -22.26
N GLN A 354 7.16 -4.34 -23.48
CA GLN A 354 8.17 -4.83 -24.41
C GLN A 354 9.48 -4.06 -24.27
N SER A 355 9.41 -2.74 -24.09
CA SER A 355 10.54 -1.89 -23.72
C SER A 355 10.06 -0.59 -23.06
N VAL A 356 10.99 0.12 -22.40
CA VAL A 356 10.73 1.45 -21.81
C VAL A 356 11.84 2.40 -22.25
N THR A 357 11.49 3.67 -22.42
CA THR A 357 12.44 4.78 -22.44
C THR A 357 12.07 5.83 -21.40
N LEU A 358 13.10 6.43 -20.79
CA LEU A 358 13.00 7.56 -19.89
C LEU A 358 13.73 8.74 -20.56
N ASN A 359 13.02 9.83 -20.82
CA ASN A 359 13.51 11.01 -21.53
C ASN A 359 14.16 10.67 -22.90
N GLY A 360 13.66 9.62 -23.56
CA GLY A 360 14.15 9.10 -24.84
C GLY A 360 15.37 8.16 -24.75
N ALA A 361 15.97 7.97 -23.57
CA ALA A 361 17.01 6.98 -23.35
C ALA A 361 16.41 5.60 -22.98
N PRO A 362 16.94 4.47 -23.49
CA PRO A 362 16.48 3.13 -23.10
C PRO A 362 16.55 2.89 -21.59
N TYR A 363 15.52 2.22 -21.05
CA TYR A 363 15.36 1.95 -19.62
C TYR A 363 14.99 0.49 -19.36
N SER A 364 15.85 -0.23 -18.64
CA SER A 364 15.72 -1.68 -18.40
C SER A 364 15.16 -2.03 -17.02
N LYS A 365 15.35 -1.15 -16.02
CA LYS A 365 14.95 -1.36 -14.62
C LYS A 365 13.43 -1.48 -14.48
N ASN A 366 13.00 -2.36 -13.59
CA ASN A 366 11.58 -2.55 -13.25
C ASN A 366 11.10 -1.60 -12.12
N TRP A 367 11.83 -0.52 -11.88
CA TRP A 367 11.57 0.53 -10.88
C TRP A 367 12.15 1.87 -11.34
N LEU A 368 11.64 2.97 -10.79
CA LEU A 368 11.93 4.37 -11.15
C LEU A 368 12.30 5.17 -9.89
N ARG A 369 13.21 6.16 -9.99
CA ARG A 369 13.47 7.11 -8.89
C ARG A 369 12.46 8.26 -8.91
N HIS A 370 12.22 8.89 -7.74
CA HIS A 370 11.36 10.07 -7.65
C HIS A 370 11.94 11.27 -8.40
N GLU A 371 13.26 11.50 -8.33
CA GLU A 371 13.95 12.55 -9.09
C GLU A 371 13.80 12.40 -10.61
N ASP A 372 13.84 11.16 -11.12
CA ASP A 372 13.70 10.83 -12.55
C ASP A 372 12.33 11.23 -13.13
N LEU A 373 11.30 11.24 -12.27
CA LEU A 373 9.91 11.47 -12.64
C LEU A 373 9.40 12.87 -12.26
N PHE A 374 9.89 13.43 -11.15
CA PHE A 374 9.33 14.64 -10.52
C PHE A 374 10.37 15.76 -10.28
N GLY A 375 11.65 15.56 -10.62
CA GLY A 375 12.69 16.57 -10.52
C GLY A 375 12.60 17.70 -11.58
N GLY A 376 11.81 17.51 -12.63
CA GLY A 376 11.61 18.47 -13.71
C GLY A 376 10.57 17.95 -14.71
N ASN A 377 10.58 18.43 -15.96
CA ASN A 377 9.79 17.79 -17.01
C ASN A 377 10.37 16.40 -17.34
N ALA A 378 9.52 15.38 -17.39
CA ALA A 378 9.91 14.00 -17.68
C ALA A 378 9.00 13.37 -18.74
N THR A 379 9.53 12.44 -19.53
CA THR A 379 8.75 11.59 -20.45
C THR A 379 9.10 10.13 -20.23
N LEU A 380 8.14 9.36 -19.74
CA LEU A 380 8.23 7.91 -19.57
C LEU A 380 7.40 7.25 -20.68
N ALA A 381 8.05 6.56 -21.62
CA ALA A 381 7.38 5.93 -22.76
C ALA A 381 7.58 4.41 -22.76
N PHE A 382 6.47 3.68 -22.75
CA PHE A 382 6.38 2.24 -22.81
C PHE A 382 5.97 1.79 -24.22
N GLU A 383 6.63 0.75 -24.73
CA GLU A 383 6.12 -0.04 -25.87
C GLU A 383 5.41 -1.27 -25.33
N MET A 384 4.13 -1.45 -25.65
CA MET A 384 3.27 -2.51 -25.11
C MET A 384 3.02 -3.64 -26.10
N GLY A 385 2.67 -4.83 -25.61
CA GLY A 385 2.36 -6.00 -26.45
C GLY A 385 1.56 -7.08 -25.73
N PRO A 386 1.02 -8.05 -26.49
CA PRO A 386 0.10 -9.08 -25.97
C PRO A 386 0.81 -10.28 -25.31
N GLU A 387 2.13 -10.38 -25.45
CA GLU A 387 2.94 -11.50 -24.92
C GLU A 387 4.03 -10.97 -23.98
N PRO A 388 4.39 -11.71 -22.91
CA PRO A 388 5.33 -11.25 -21.90
C PRO A 388 6.79 -11.24 -22.41
N ASN A 389 7.41 -10.05 -22.46
CA ASN A 389 8.87 -9.96 -22.65
C ASN A 389 9.59 -10.38 -21.36
N LYS A 390 10.02 -11.64 -21.30
CA LYS A 390 10.72 -12.24 -20.14
C LYS A 390 12.17 -11.78 -19.96
N ASN A 391 12.66 -10.85 -20.78
CA ASN A 391 14.02 -10.31 -20.70
C ASN A 391 14.05 -8.87 -20.16
N TRP A 392 12.96 -8.10 -20.26
CA TRP A 392 12.91 -6.73 -19.74
C TRP A 392 12.65 -6.73 -18.22
N GLY A 393 13.32 -5.85 -17.46
CA GLY A 393 13.10 -5.75 -16.01
C GLY A 393 13.47 -7.01 -15.21
N SER A 394 14.38 -7.82 -15.74
CA SER A 394 14.58 -9.22 -15.34
C SER A 394 16.00 -9.55 -14.88
N SER A 395 16.98 -8.73 -15.24
CA SER A 395 18.39 -8.88 -14.86
C SER A 395 18.61 -8.49 -13.39
N PRO A 396 19.58 -9.05 -12.65
CA PRO A 396 19.85 -8.68 -11.25
C PRO A 396 20.02 -7.17 -10.99
N GLU A 397 20.59 -6.44 -11.96
CA GLU A 397 20.80 -4.99 -11.96
C GLU A 397 19.54 -4.17 -12.30
N ASP A 398 18.50 -4.82 -12.83
CA ASP A 398 17.19 -4.21 -13.14
C ASP A 398 16.22 -4.26 -11.95
N LEU A 399 16.53 -5.03 -10.91
CA LEU A 399 15.64 -5.31 -9.77
C LEU A 399 15.70 -4.18 -8.72
N PRO A 400 14.66 -4.01 -7.88
CA PRO A 400 14.67 -3.02 -6.80
C PRO A 400 15.57 -3.50 -5.65
N GLN A 401 16.31 -2.58 -5.03
CA GLN A 401 17.11 -2.86 -3.84
C GLN A 401 16.22 -3.33 -2.67
N SER A 402 16.68 -4.32 -1.91
CA SER A 402 16.05 -4.77 -0.66
C SER A 402 16.87 -4.37 0.56
N MET A 403 16.27 -4.33 1.75
CA MET A 403 16.99 -4.02 2.99
C MET A 403 18.22 -4.90 3.23
N CYS A 404 18.19 -6.19 2.87
CA CYS A 404 19.36 -7.06 2.97
C CYS A 404 20.51 -6.74 2.00
N ASP A 405 20.33 -5.75 1.12
CA ASP A 405 21.34 -5.16 0.23
C ASP A 405 21.77 -3.74 0.68
N GLU A 406 21.30 -3.26 1.85
CA GLU A 406 21.59 -1.91 2.32
C GLU A 406 22.77 -1.86 3.30
N THR A 407 23.63 -0.87 3.08
CA THR A 407 24.78 -0.49 3.91
C THR A 407 24.57 0.91 4.49
N PHE A 408 25.28 1.23 5.59
CA PHE A 408 25.38 2.62 6.05
C PHE A 408 26.43 3.36 5.21
N GLU A 409 25.98 3.90 4.08
CA GLU A 409 26.73 4.79 3.20
C GLU A 409 26.07 6.18 3.21
N ASN A 410 26.90 7.23 3.15
CA ASN A 410 26.52 8.64 3.30
C ASN A 410 26.22 9.32 1.96
#